data_AF-A0A1H7RX17-F1
#
_entry.id   AF-A0A1H7RX17-F1
#
_cell.length_a   1.000
_cell.length_b   1.000
_cell.length_c   1.000
_cell.angle_alpha   90.00
_cell.angle_beta   90.00
_cell.angle_gamma   90.00
#
_symmetry.space_group_name_H-M   'P 1'
#
loop_
_entity.id
_entity.type
_entity.pdbx_description
1 polymer ?
#
loop_
_entity_poly.entity_id
_entity_poly.type
_entity_poly.pdbx_seq_one_letter_code
_entity_poly.pdbx_strand_id
1 'polypeptide(L)'
;MKKIHFQKVIDDLNLLELLKRYQVTVVGTPPLGIATAQSDIDLICSYPIEQENHLIETLKLFQTYKAWCIERSYFERDTWICRFEYCAWSIEIFCSTTPIHQQAGFQHFYVEHRILYLANDQFKQEIIRL
;
A
#
# COMPACT_ATOMS: atom_id res chain seq x y z
N MET A 1 -5.63 17.33 11.73
CA MET A 1 -5.23 16.25 12.65
C MET A 1 -3.84 15.77 12.26
N LYS A 2 -2.98 15.42 13.23
CA LYS A 2 -1.67 14.82 12.96
C LYS A 2 -1.87 13.34 12.59
N LYS A 3 -1.18 12.85 11.55
CA LYS A 3 -1.17 11.43 11.17
C LYS A 3 -0.66 10.59 12.36
N ILE A 4 -1.38 9.52 12.70
CA ILE A 4 -0.87 8.50 13.62
C ILE A 4 0.17 7.63 12.91
N HIS A 5 0.95 6.85 13.65
CA HIS A 5 1.94 5.94 13.06
C HIS A 5 1.24 4.93 12.12
N PHE A 6 1.81 4.69 10.93
CA PHE A 6 1.16 3.87 9.89
C PHE A 6 0.82 2.46 10.39
N GLN A 7 1.70 1.83 11.18
CA GLN A 7 1.42 0.50 11.75
C GLN A 7 0.11 0.46 12.56
N LYS A 8 -0.21 1.53 13.30
CA LYS A 8 -1.46 1.61 14.04
C LYS A 8 -2.68 1.67 13.11
N VAL A 9 -2.56 2.31 11.95
CA VAL A 9 -3.60 2.29 10.92
C VAL A 9 -3.80 0.87 10.37
N ILE A 10 -2.70 0.18 10.04
CA ILE A 10 -2.73 -1.21 9.56
C ILE A 10 -3.45 -2.12 10.57
N ASP A 11 -3.11 -1.96 11.86
CA ASP A 11 -3.66 -2.77 12.95
C ASP A 11 -5.14 -2.42 13.24
N ASP A 12 -5.48 -1.13 13.34
CA ASP A 12 -6.84 -0.66 13.64
C ASP A 12 -7.85 -1.08 12.54
N LEU A 13 -7.38 -1.20 11.28
CA LEU A 13 -8.16 -1.67 10.14
C LEU A 13 -8.02 -3.17 9.86
N ASN A 14 -7.14 -3.86 10.59
CA ASN A 14 -6.84 -5.28 10.43
C ASN A 14 -6.48 -5.68 8.98
N LEU A 15 -5.79 -4.80 8.25
CA LEU A 15 -5.61 -4.93 6.79
C LEU A 15 -4.87 -6.21 6.38
N LEU A 16 -3.80 -6.55 7.10
CA LEU A 16 -3.00 -7.73 6.77
C LEU A 16 -3.78 -9.04 7.00
N GLU A 17 -4.63 -9.08 8.02
CA GLU A 17 -5.45 -10.26 8.31
C GLU A 17 -6.60 -10.41 7.31
N LEU A 18 -7.27 -9.31 6.94
CA LEU A 18 -8.34 -9.30 5.93
C LEU A 18 -7.82 -9.72 4.54
N LEU A 19 -6.59 -9.32 4.20
CA LEU A 19 -5.97 -9.59 2.90
C LEU A 19 -5.00 -10.78 2.93
N LYS A 20 -4.89 -11.54 4.03
CA LYS A 20 -3.91 -12.62 4.21
C LYS A 20 -3.95 -13.70 3.12
N ARG A 21 -5.11 -13.88 2.49
CA ARG A 21 -5.32 -14.83 1.39
C ARG A 21 -4.63 -14.41 0.09
N TYR A 22 -4.30 -13.13 -0.07
CA TYR A 22 -3.82 -12.53 -1.30
C TYR A 22 -2.36 -12.07 -1.20
N GLN A 23 -1.52 -12.73 -0.39
CA GLN A 23 -0.10 -12.39 -0.18
C GLN A 23 0.11 -10.85 -0.14
N VAL A 24 -0.20 -10.24 1.00
CA VAL A 24 -0.20 -8.78 1.14
C VAL A 24 1.08 -8.29 1.81
N THR A 25 1.59 -7.14 1.38
CA THR A 25 2.67 -6.42 2.07
C THR A 25 2.48 -4.92 1.97
N VAL A 26 2.93 -4.20 3.00
CA VAL A 26 3.00 -2.73 2.99
C VAL A 26 4.28 -2.31 2.26
N VAL A 27 4.19 -1.32 1.38
CA VAL A 27 5.32 -0.74 0.63
C VAL A 27 5.28 0.79 0.70
N GLY A 28 6.15 1.45 -0.05
CA GLY A 28 6.20 2.90 -0.14
C GLY A 28 6.95 3.56 1.02
N THR A 29 6.76 4.86 1.17
CA THR A 29 7.57 5.69 2.08
C THR A 29 7.41 5.41 3.58
N PRO A 30 6.24 4.97 4.12
CA PRO A 30 6.10 4.70 5.55
C PRO A 30 7.02 3.58 6.08
N PRO A 31 7.06 2.36 5.49
CA PRO A 31 7.98 1.32 5.94
C PRO A 31 9.46 1.66 5.72
N LEU A 32 9.78 2.61 4.82
CA LEU A 32 11.15 3.11 4.63
C LEU A 32 11.60 4.14 5.69
N GLY A 33 10.68 4.61 6.53
CA GLY A 33 10.96 5.64 7.54
C GLY A 33 11.19 7.04 6.96
N ILE A 34 10.72 7.29 5.74
CA ILE A 34 10.86 8.58 5.05
C ILE A 34 9.51 9.22 4.68
N ALA A 35 8.40 8.74 5.27
CA ALA A 35 7.08 9.31 5.03
C ALA A 35 6.97 10.77 5.53
N THR A 36 6.31 11.60 4.71
CA THR A 36 6.02 13.01 5.01
C THR A 36 4.53 13.20 5.34
N ALA A 37 4.12 14.44 5.59
CA ALA A 37 2.70 14.76 5.80
C ALA A 37 1.83 14.44 4.57
N GLN A 38 2.41 14.36 3.37
CA GLN A 38 1.71 14.08 2.12
C GLN A 38 1.69 12.59 1.75
N SER A 39 2.57 11.78 2.34
CA SER A 39 2.64 10.34 2.05
C SER A 39 1.34 9.59 2.29
N ASP A 40 1.05 8.62 1.46
CA ASP A 40 0.03 7.59 1.60
C ASP A 40 0.58 6.33 2.31
N ILE A 41 -0.32 5.38 2.55
CA ILE A 41 0.01 4.00 2.89
C ILE A 41 -0.32 3.12 1.69
N ASP A 42 0.69 2.53 1.09
CA ASP A 42 0.52 1.58 -0.01
C ASP A 42 0.55 0.15 0.51
N LEU A 43 -0.43 -0.63 0.10
CA LEU A 43 -0.41 -2.07 0.21
C LEU A 43 -0.42 -2.67 -1.19
N ILE A 44 0.40 -3.69 -1.40
CA ILE A 44 0.36 -4.49 -2.62
C ILE A 44 0.00 -5.93 -2.27
N CYS A 45 -0.79 -6.55 -3.13
CA CYS A 45 -1.28 -7.91 -2.96
C CYS A 45 -1.21 -8.69 -4.27
N SER A 46 -1.02 -10.01 -4.16
CA SER A 46 -1.07 -10.95 -5.27
C SER A 46 -2.22 -11.93 -5.08
N TYR A 47 -3.22 -11.87 -5.95
CA TYR A 47 -4.43 -12.70 -5.83
C TYR A 47 -4.53 -13.74 -6.97
N PRO A 48 -5.03 -14.95 -6.71
CA PRO A 48 -5.38 -15.90 -7.77
C PRO A 48 -6.58 -15.40 -8.58
N ILE A 49 -6.53 -15.48 -9.92
CA ILE A 49 -7.58 -14.94 -10.80
C ILE A 49 -8.97 -15.52 -10.50
N GLU A 50 -9.05 -16.79 -10.09
CA GLU A 50 -10.30 -17.46 -9.70
C GLU A 50 -10.93 -16.87 -8.41
N GLN A 51 -10.19 -16.08 -7.65
CA GLN A 51 -10.65 -15.38 -6.45
C GLN A 51 -11.02 -13.91 -6.71
N GLU A 52 -11.02 -13.42 -7.96
CA GLU A 52 -11.27 -12.01 -8.29
C GLU A 52 -12.55 -11.46 -7.64
N ASN A 53 -13.67 -12.18 -7.75
CA ASN A 53 -14.93 -11.76 -7.15
C ASN A 53 -14.84 -11.67 -5.61
N HIS A 54 -14.15 -12.61 -4.97
CA HIS A 54 -13.98 -12.60 -3.52
C HIS A 54 -13.07 -11.45 -3.06
N LEU A 55 -12.03 -11.13 -3.84
CA LEU A 55 -11.19 -9.96 -3.62
C LEU A 55 -12.04 -8.68 -3.66
N ILE A 56 -12.86 -8.49 -4.71
CA ILE A 56 -13.72 -7.31 -4.84
C ILE A 56 -14.67 -7.16 -3.65
N GLU A 57 -15.31 -8.26 -3.21
CA GLU A 57 -16.16 -8.24 -2.01
C GLU A 57 -15.37 -7.93 -0.73
N THR A 58 -14.12 -8.39 -0.63
CA THR A 58 -13.22 -8.05 0.49
C THR A 58 -12.90 -6.55 0.49
N LEU A 59 -12.60 -5.96 -0.67
CA LEU A 59 -12.29 -4.52 -0.81
C LEU A 59 -13.52 -3.63 -0.55
N LYS A 60 -14.73 -4.13 -0.81
CA LYS A 60 -15.99 -3.43 -0.47
C LYS A 60 -16.24 -3.33 1.04
N LEU A 61 -15.55 -4.10 1.88
CA LEU A 61 -15.62 -3.91 3.34
C LEU A 61 -15.21 -2.50 3.76
N PHE A 62 -14.44 -1.79 2.93
CA PHE A 62 -13.99 -0.42 3.18
C PHE A 62 -14.93 0.66 2.61
N GLN A 63 -16.09 0.30 2.03
CA GLN A 63 -16.97 1.25 1.31
C GLN A 63 -17.54 2.38 2.16
N THR A 64 -17.57 2.22 3.48
CA THR A 64 -18.08 3.24 4.42
C THR A 64 -17.02 4.28 4.79
N TYR A 65 -15.75 4.06 4.45
CA TYR A 65 -14.69 5.03 4.70
C TYR A 65 -14.75 6.18 3.69
N LYS A 66 -14.22 7.33 4.10
CA LYS A 66 -14.19 8.53 3.26
C LYS A 66 -13.33 8.29 2.01
N ALA A 67 -13.73 8.91 0.90
CA ALA A 67 -13.04 8.83 -0.38
C ALA A 67 -12.85 7.40 -0.90
N TRP A 68 -13.72 6.47 -0.46
CA TRP A 68 -13.64 5.10 -0.93
C TRP A 68 -13.91 5.01 -2.43
N CYS A 69 -13.03 4.32 -3.14
CA CYS A 69 -13.28 3.86 -4.50
C CYS A 69 -12.58 2.53 -4.76
N ILE A 70 -13.11 1.80 -5.73
CA ILE A 70 -12.46 0.63 -6.32
C ILE A 70 -12.51 0.76 -7.83
N GLU A 71 -11.37 0.60 -8.48
CA GLU A 71 -11.25 0.70 -9.93
C GLU A 71 -10.24 -0.31 -10.46
N ARG A 72 -10.33 -0.58 -11.76
CA ARG A 72 -9.34 -1.39 -12.47
C ARG A 72 -8.27 -0.48 -13.04
N SER A 73 -7.00 -0.81 -12.83
CA SER A 73 -5.90 -0.03 -13.36
C SER A 73 -5.96 0.06 -14.89
N TYR A 74 -5.74 1.26 -15.40
CA TYR A 74 -5.71 1.50 -16.85
C TYR A 74 -4.46 0.90 -17.50
N PHE A 75 -3.32 0.94 -16.79
CA PHE A 75 -2.03 0.50 -17.29
C PHE A 75 -1.80 -1.01 -17.07
N GLU A 76 -2.29 -1.53 -15.96
CA GLU A 76 -2.16 -2.93 -15.56
C GLU A 76 -3.55 -3.55 -15.46
N ARG A 77 -4.07 -4.07 -16.57
CA ARG A 77 -5.46 -4.54 -16.63
C ARG A 77 -5.74 -5.74 -15.71
N ASP A 78 -4.75 -6.37 -15.11
CA ASP A 78 -4.92 -7.41 -14.09
C ASP A 78 -4.85 -6.86 -12.65
N THR A 79 -4.77 -5.54 -12.48
CA THR A 79 -4.65 -4.88 -11.18
C THR A 79 -5.94 -4.14 -10.81
N TRP A 80 -6.48 -4.46 -9.63
CA TRP A 80 -7.51 -3.68 -8.94
C TRP A 80 -6.85 -2.71 -7.97
N ILE A 81 -7.38 -1.48 -7.89
CA ILE A 81 -6.93 -0.46 -6.95
C ILE A 81 -8.11 -0.07 -6.07
N CYS A 82 -7.96 -0.23 -4.76
CA CYS A 82 -8.90 0.30 -3.77
C CYS A 82 -8.26 1.46 -3.03
N ARG A 83 -8.98 2.58 -2.94
CA ARG A 83 -8.54 3.75 -2.19
C ARG A 83 -9.56 4.10 -1.13
N PHE A 84 -9.11 4.64 -0.02
CA PHE A 84 -9.95 5.25 1.02
C PHE A 84 -9.09 6.03 2.01
N GLU A 85 -9.73 6.80 2.89
CA GLU A 85 -9.06 7.55 3.95
C GLU A 85 -9.37 7.01 5.34
N TYR A 86 -8.34 6.98 6.21
CA TYR A 86 -8.48 6.68 7.64
C TYR A 86 -7.44 7.43 8.46
N CYS A 87 -7.85 8.07 9.57
CA CYS A 87 -6.96 8.81 10.48
C CYS A 87 -5.97 9.76 9.78
N ALA A 88 -6.45 10.50 8.78
CA ALA A 88 -5.69 11.43 7.93
C ALA A 88 -4.65 10.79 7.00
N TRP A 89 -4.63 9.47 6.86
CA TRP A 89 -3.92 8.75 5.81
C TRP A 89 -4.84 8.50 4.61
N SER A 90 -4.31 8.74 3.42
CA SER A 90 -4.78 8.07 2.20
C SER A 90 -4.18 6.67 2.19
N ILE A 91 -5.00 5.67 1.91
CA ILE A 91 -4.60 4.27 1.82
C ILE A 91 -4.92 3.79 0.41
N GLU A 92 -3.94 3.20 -0.26
CA GLU A 92 -4.11 2.56 -1.56
C GLU A 92 -3.75 1.08 -1.46
N ILE A 93 -4.64 0.21 -1.95
CA ILE A 93 -4.43 -1.24 -2.00
C ILE A 93 -4.41 -1.64 -3.47
N PHE A 94 -3.24 -2.02 -3.97
CA PHE A 94 -3.04 -2.54 -5.32
C PHE A 94 -3.06 -4.06 -5.28
N CYS A 95 -3.96 -4.68 -6.01
CA CYS A 95 -4.09 -6.13 -6.04
C CYS A 95 -4.00 -6.61 -7.48
N SER A 96 -2.92 -7.34 -7.78
CA SER A 96 -2.59 -7.85 -9.11
C SER A 96 -2.58 -9.37 -9.12
N THR A 97 -2.75 -9.99 -10.28
CA THR A 97 -2.48 -11.43 -10.43
C THR A 97 -0.98 -11.75 -10.48
N THR A 98 -0.15 -10.72 -10.69
CA THR A 98 1.30 -10.84 -10.75
C THR A 98 1.89 -11.12 -9.34
N PRO A 99 2.87 -12.04 -9.19
CA PRO A 99 3.55 -12.26 -7.92
C PRO A 99 4.19 -10.98 -7.36
N ILE A 100 4.12 -10.75 -6.03
CA ILE A 100 4.58 -9.50 -5.38
C ILE A 100 5.97 -9.05 -5.89
N HIS A 101 6.95 -9.96 -5.92
CA HIS A 101 8.33 -9.64 -6.27
C HIS A 101 8.53 -9.19 -7.74
N GLN A 102 7.52 -9.38 -8.59
CA GLN A 102 7.52 -8.97 -9.99
C GLN A 102 6.67 -7.72 -10.24
N GLN A 103 5.89 -7.27 -9.25
CA GLN A 103 5.09 -6.05 -9.36
C GLN A 103 6.01 -4.82 -9.33
N ALA A 104 5.73 -3.84 -10.20
CA ALA A 104 6.54 -2.63 -10.31
C ALA A 104 6.66 -1.87 -8.97
N GLY A 105 5.55 -1.77 -8.21
CA GLY A 105 5.54 -1.13 -6.90
C GLY A 105 6.49 -1.81 -5.89
N PHE A 106 6.59 -3.14 -5.89
CA PHE A 106 7.53 -3.84 -5.03
C PHE A 106 8.98 -3.65 -5.48
N GLN A 107 9.24 -3.74 -6.79
CA GLN A 107 10.59 -3.58 -7.32
C GLN A 107 11.13 -2.18 -7.04
N HIS A 108 10.30 -1.16 -7.23
CA HIS A 108 10.57 0.23 -6.85
C HIS A 108 10.92 0.31 -5.36
N PHE A 109 10.01 -0.12 -4.49
CA PHE A 109 10.19 -0.11 -3.03
C PHE A 109 11.46 -0.84 -2.59
N TYR A 110 11.76 -2.00 -3.19
CA TYR A 110 12.94 -2.79 -2.87
C TYR A 110 14.24 -2.06 -3.24
N VAL A 111 14.28 -1.40 -4.38
CA VAL A 111 15.45 -0.60 -4.80
C VAL A 111 15.63 0.60 -3.88
N GLU A 112 14.56 1.34 -3.56
CA GLU A 112 14.61 2.44 -2.60
C GLU A 112 15.10 1.97 -1.24
N HIS A 113 14.55 0.87 -0.72
CA HIS A 113 14.99 0.26 0.53
C HIS A 113 16.48 -0.03 0.52
N ARG A 114 17.01 -0.59 -0.58
CA ARG A 114 18.45 -0.88 -0.71
C ARG A 114 19.30 0.38 -0.76
N ILE A 115 18.87 1.42 -1.48
CA ILE A 115 19.57 2.70 -1.54
C ILE A 115 19.64 3.31 -0.13
N LEU A 116 18.50 3.37 0.56
CA LEU A 116 18.42 3.92 1.92
C LEU A 116 19.16 3.11 2.97
N TYR A 117 19.27 1.79 2.79
CA TYR A 117 20.05 0.91 3.67
C TYR A 117 21.56 1.14 3.52
N LEU A 118 22.02 1.39 2.30
CA LEU A 118 23.44 1.66 2.03
C LEU A 118 23.84 3.12 2.31
N ALA A 119 22.85 4.02 2.31
CA ALA A 119 23.05 5.43 2.61
C ALA A 119 23.15 5.69 4.12
N ASN A 120 23.60 6.90 4.49
CA ASN A 120 23.63 7.36 5.87
C ASN A 120 22.33 8.08 6.26
N ASP A 121 22.18 8.39 7.55
CA ASP A 121 20.99 9.08 8.06
C ASP A 121 20.84 10.50 7.48
N GLN A 122 21.93 11.18 7.13
CA GLN A 122 21.86 12.50 6.50
C GLN A 122 21.13 12.42 5.15
N PHE A 123 21.43 11.41 4.34
CA PHE A 123 20.74 11.20 3.06
C PHE A 123 19.24 10.98 3.25
N LYS A 124 18.83 10.15 4.23
CA LYS A 124 17.40 9.96 4.58
C LYS A 124 16.72 11.29 4.93
N GLN A 125 17.38 12.14 5.72
CA GLN A 125 16.85 13.45 6.09
C GLN A 125 16.78 14.42 4.90
N GLU A 126 17.69 14.32 3.93
CA GLU A 126 17.62 15.08 2.69
C GLU A 126 16.41 14.66 1.84
N ILE A 127 16.14 13.36 1.72
CA ILE A 127 14.96 12.85 1.01
C ILE A 127 13.65 13.33 1.67
N ILE A 128 13.55 13.31 3.00
CA ILE A 128 12.36 13.77 3.74
C ILE A 128 12.07 15.27 3.48
N ARG A 129 13.08 16.06 3.09
CA ARG A 129 12.95 17.50 2.83
C ARG A 129 12.58 17.85 1.39
N LEU A 130 12.57 16.89 0.47
CA LEU A 130 12.15 17.07 -0.92
C LEU A 130 10.61 17.12 -1.02
#